data_AF-A0A0G4KTU4-F1
#
_entry.id   AF-A0A0G4KTU4-F1
#
_cell.length_a   1.000
_cell.length_b   1.000
_cell.length_c   1.000
_cell.angle_alpha   90.00
_cell.angle_beta   90.00
_cell.angle_gamma   90.00
#
_symmetry.space_group_name_H-M   'P 1'
#
loop_
_entity.id
_entity.type
_entity.pdbx_description
1 polymer ?
#
loop_
_entity_poly.entity_id
_entity_poly.type
_entity_poly.pdbx_seq_one_letter_code
_entity_poly.pdbx_strand_id
1 'polypeptide(L)'
;TIGISVDGRRQNLSEEGLAANVARLKAYQERLVLFPRKAGKAKKGDSTETDLSKIETASHIAKALPFAPVASGFSEIKKSEIPAAVEGGAFKALRHARSEKRNQGKREKRAKDKADAEAAAKK
;
A
#
# COMPACT_ATOMS: atom_id res chain seq x y z
N THR A 1 25.61 8.66 -8.00
CA THR A 1 24.32 8.02 -7.72
C THR A 1 24.05 8.14 -6.24
N ILE A 2 22.78 8.17 -5.82
CA ILE A 2 22.38 8.43 -4.41
C ILE A 2 21.91 7.18 -3.67
N GLY A 3 22.25 5.97 -4.14
CA GLY A 3 22.00 4.73 -3.40
C GLY A 3 20.53 4.27 -3.30
N ILE A 4 19.65 4.71 -4.21
CA ILE A 4 18.26 4.23 -4.26
C ILE A 4 18.17 3.01 -5.18
N SER A 5 17.66 1.89 -4.65
CA SER A 5 17.39 0.68 -5.42
C SER A 5 16.13 0.82 -6.26
N VAL A 6 16.21 0.52 -7.56
CA VAL A 6 15.10 0.65 -8.51
C VAL A 6 14.83 -0.72 -9.17
N ASP A 7 13.57 -1.17 -9.14
CA ASP A 7 13.10 -2.33 -9.91
C ASP A 7 12.02 -1.85 -10.90
N GLY A 8 12.36 -1.85 -12.20
CA GLY A 8 11.45 -1.39 -13.26
C GLY A 8 10.28 -2.32 -13.55
N ARG A 9 10.26 -3.54 -12.97
CA ARG A 9 9.18 -4.51 -13.15
C ARG A 9 8.02 -4.29 -12.17
N ARG A 10 8.26 -3.57 -11.07
CA ARG A 10 7.27 -3.39 -10.01
C ARG A 10 6.19 -2.38 -10.43
N GLN A 11 4.93 -2.77 -10.29
CA GLN A 11 3.76 -1.90 -10.50
C GLN A 11 3.06 -1.62 -9.17
N ASN A 12 2.47 -0.43 -9.03
CA ASN A 12 1.67 -0.05 -7.86
C ASN A 12 0.18 -0.28 -8.17
N LEU A 13 -0.47 -1.09 -7.34
CA LEU A 13 -1.91 -1.41 -7.48
C LEU A 13 -2.80 -0.55 -6.56
N SER A 14 -2.21 0.09 -5.55
CA SER A 14 -2.91 0.94 -4.59
C SER A 14 -2.25 2.31 -4.46
N GLU A 15 -3.08 3.35 -4.30
CA GLU A 15 -2.62 4.72 -4.10
C GLU A 15 -1.97 4.91 -2.72
N GLU A 16 -2.49 4.22 -1.70
CA GLU A 16 -1.96 4.25 -0.33
C GLU A 16 -0.48 3.82 -0.29
N GLY A 17 -0.16 2.71 -0.98
CA GLY A 17 1.20 2.20 -1.07
C GLY A 17 2.12 3.13 -1.85
N LEU A 18 1.62 3.76 -2.91
CA LEU A 18 2.36 4.75 -3.69
C LEU A 18 2.70 5.98 -2.83
N ALA A 19 1.70 6.55 -2.15
CA ALA A 19 1.85 7.74 -1.32
C ALA A 19 2.87 7.51 -0.19
N ALA A 20 2.80 6.35 0.49
CA ALA A 20 3.75 5.98 1.54
C ALA A 20 5.20 5.91 1.01
N ASN A 21 5.40 5.34 -0.18
CA ASN A 21 6.73 5.23 -0.80
C ASN A 21 7.27 6.61 -1.24
N VAL A 22 6.41 7.47 -1.79
CA VAL A 22 6.80 8.84 -2.17
C VAL A 22 7.21 9.64 -0.94
N ALA A 23 6.44 9.56 0.15
CA ALA A 23 6.78 10.21 1.42
C ALA A 23 8.13 9.70 1.96
N ARG A 24 8.37 8.38 1.88
CA ARG A 24 9.65 7.77 2.28
C ARG A 24 10.84 8.28 1.46
N LEU A 25 10.68 8.41 0.13
CA LEU A 25 11.74 8.92 -0.73
C LEU A 25 12.05 10.39 -0.48
N LYS A 26 11.02 11.22 -0.19
CA LYS A 26 11.21 12.62 0.21
C LYS A 26 11.99 12.70 1.53
N ALA A 27 11.58 11.93 2.54
CA ALA A 27 12.30 11.87 3.82
C ALA A 27 13.74 11.37 3.66
N TYR A 28 14.01 10.46 2.72
CA TYR A 28 15.37 10.04 2.39
C TYR A 28 16.20 11.18 1.79
N GLN A 29 15.64 11.92 0.83
CA GLN A 29 16.31 13.06 0.20
C GLN A 29 16.62 14.19 1.20
N GLU A 30 15.71 14.46 2.13
CA GLU A 30 15.90 15.47 3.19
C GLU A 30 17.05 15.09 4.15
N ARG A 31 17.23 13.80 4.43
CA ARG A 31 18.29 13.31 5.34
C ARG A 31 19.61 13.02 4.64
N LEU A 32 19.63 13.01 3.31
CA LEU A 32 20.81 12.66 2.53
C LEU A 32 21.76 13.85 2.43
N VAL A 33 22.97 13.68 2.94
CA VAL A 33 24.09 14.59 2.68
C VAL A 33 24.87 14.07 1.47
N LEU A 34 24.91 14.85 0.39
CA LEU A 34 25.59 14.48 -0.85
C LEU A 34 26.92 15.21 -0.98
N PHE A 35 28.02 14.47 -1.00
CA PHE A 35 29.35 15.06 -1.16
C PHE A 35 29.71 15.32 -2.62
N PRO A 36 30.43 16.42 -2.91
CA PRO A 36 30.89 16.71 -4.25
C PRO A 36 31.92 15.65 -4.70
N ARG A 37 31.81 15.22 -5.96
CA ARG A 37 32.74 14.21 -6.54
C ARG A 37 34.19 14.70 -6.58
N LYS A 38 34.40 16.01 -6.69
CA LYS A 38 35.71 16.65 -6.62
C LYS A 38 35.68 17.75 -5.57
N ALA A 39 36.59 17.69 -4.61
CA ALA A 39 36.75 18.71 -3.58
C ALA A 39 36.91 20.11 -4.22
N GLY A 40 36.17 21.09 -3.69
CA GLY A 40 36.17 22.48 -4.18
C GLY A 40 35.41 22.74 -5.48
N LYS A 41 34.84 21.71 -6.13
CA LYS A 41 33.97 21.86 -7.31
C LYS A 41 32.59 21.27 -7.04
N ALA A 42 31.85 21.91 -6.15
CA ALA A 42 30.48 21.55 -5.83
C ALA A 42 29.54 21.87 -7.00
N LYS A 43 28.63 20.95 -7.28
CA LYS A 43 27.53 21.11 -8.24
C LYS A 43 26.24 21.41 -7.50
N LYS A 44 25.20 21.78 -8.27
CA LYS A 44 23.85 21.99 -7.73
C LYS A 44 23.36 20.71 -7.04
N GLY A 45 23.10 20.79 -5.73
CA GLY A 45 22.65 19.66 -4.91
C GLY A 45 23.75 19.01 -4.06
N ASP A 46 25.01 19.42 -4.20
CA ASP A 46 26.07 19.01 -3.28
C ASP A 46 26.01 19.85 -2.00
N SER A 47 26.30 19.22 -0.87
CA SER A 47 26.44 19.88 0.42
C SER A 47 27.80 20.57 0.48
N THR A 48 27.83 21.90 0.38
CA THR A 48 29.07 22.71 0.33
C THR A 48 29.70 22.96 1.69
N GLU A 49 28.90 22.97 2.77
CA GLU A 49 29.32 23.45 4.10
C GLU A 49 28.71 22.59 5.23
N THR A 50 28.73 21.27 5.11
CA THR A 50 28.28 20.40 6.19
C THR A 50 29.47 20.01 7.08
N ASP A 51 29.46 20.47 8.34
CA ASP A 51 30.43 20.08 9.38
C ASP A 51 30.40 18.56 9.60
N LEU A 52 31.34 17.84 9.00
CA LEU A 52 31.44 16.37 9.09
C LEU A 52 31.55 15.86 10.54
N SER A 53 32.07 16.69 11.45
CA SER A 53 32.21 16.39 12.88
C SER A 53 30.87 16.35 13.62
N LYS A 54 29.81 16.97 13.08
CA LYS A 54 28.47 16.98 13.68
C LYS A 54 27.52 15.96 13.03
N ILE A 55 27.98 15.25 11.99
CA ILE A 55 27.15 14.33 11.22
C ILE A 55 27.31 12.92 11.79
N GLU A 56 26.21 12.38 12.30
CA GLU A 56 26.14 10.97 12.67
C GLU A 56 26.03 10.10 11.41
N THR A 57 27.04 9.24 11.20
CA THR A 57 27.00 8.27 10.10
C THR A 57 26.11 7.10 10.48
N ALA A 58 25.06 6.84 9.71
CA ALA A 58 24.27 5.62 9.83
C ALA A 58 24.90 4.48 9.03
N SER A 59 25.26 3.38 9.69
CA SER A 59 25.79 2.17 9.03
C SER A 59 24.74 1.45 8.16
N HIS A 60 23.45 1.57 8.52
CA HIS A 60 22.35 0.96 7.79
C HIS A 60 21.20 1.95 7.61
N ILE A 61 20.64 2.00 6.39
CA ILE A 61 19.47 2.82 6.06
C ILE A 61 18.28 2.46 6.96
N ALA A 62 18.13 1.19 7.34
CA ALA A 62 17.05 0.75 8.24
C ALA A 62 17.10 1.42 9.63
N LYS A 63 18.30 1.80 10.11
CA LYS A 63 18.46 2.53 11.38
C LYS A 63 18.09 4.00 11.23
N ALA A 64 18.43 4.62 10.09
CA ALA A 64 18.11 6.01 9.79
C ALA A 64 16.65 6.24 9.36
N LEU A 65 16.06 5.28 8.66
CA LEU A 65 14.71 5.28 8.11
C LEU A 65 14.05 3.91 8.38
N PRO A 66 13.61 3.66 9.62
CA PRO A 66 12.93 2.42 9.95
C PRO A 66 11.65 2.26 9.12
N PHE A 67 11.29 1.01 8.83
CA PHE A 67 9.94 0.73 8.38
C PHE A 67 9.03 0.77 9.60
N ALA A 68 7.87 1.42 9.47
CA ALA A 68 6.87 1.36 10.53
C ALA A 68 6.53 -0.11 10.77
N PRO A 69 6.59 -0.60 12.03
CA PRO A 69 6.18 -1.96 12.32
C PRO A 69 4.71 -2.10 11.89
N VAL A 70 4.40 -3.23 11.27
CA VAL A 70 2.99 -3.58 10.99
C VAL A 70 2.28 -3.58 12.35
N ALA A 71 1.18 -2.83 12.47
CA ALA A 71 0.39 -2.82 13.70
C ALA A 71 0.08 -4.26 14.12
N SER A 72 0.04 -4.50 15.43
CA SER A 72 -0.32 -5.82 15.99
C SER A 72 -1.58 -6.33 15.30
N GLY A 73 -1.61 -7.63 14.97
CA GLY A 73 -2.71 -8.24 14.21
C GLY A 73 -4.09 -8.17 14.90
N PHE A 74 -4.15 -7.61 16.10
CA PHE A 74 -5.36 -7.23 16.80
C PHE A 74 -5.22 -5.79 17.33
N SER A 75 -6.31 -5.04 17.21
CA SER A 75 -6.53 -3.76 17.88
C SER A 75 -7.75 -3.92 18.79
N GLU A 76 -7.61 -3.57 20.06
CA GLU A 76 -8.73 -3.60 21.00
C GLU A 76 -9.62 -2.38 20.79
N ILE A 77 -10.92 -2.62 20.64
CA ILE A 77 -11.94 -1.58 20.53
C ILE A 77 -12.74 -1.57 21.83
N LYS A 78 -13.11 -0.40 22.33
CA LYS A 78 -13.96 -0.29 23.52
C LYS A 78 -15.32 -0.93 23.25
N LYS A 79 -15.93 -1.53 24.29
CA LYS A 79 -17.25 -2.17 24.15
C LYS A 79 -18.35 -1.24 23.65
N SER A 80 -18.22 0.07 23.88
CA SER A 80 -19.13 1.12 23.40
C SER A 80 -19.04 1.38 21.89
N GLU A 81 -17.95 0.99 21.25
CA GLU A 81 -17.66 1.24 19.82
C GLU A 81 -17.83 -0.04 18.98
N ILE A 82 -18.43 -1.09 19.55
CA ILE A 82 -18.69 -2.34 18.83
C ILE A 82 -19.70 -2.06 17.70
N PRO A 83 -19.38 -2.38 16.44
CA PRO A 83 -20.31 -2.25 15.33
C PRO A 83 -21.59 -3.08 15.55
N ALA A 84 -22.70 -2.64 14.94
CA ALA A 84 -23.93 -3.42 14.96
C ALA A 84 -23.68 -4.86 14.49
N ALA A 85 -24.28 -5.82 15.20
CA ALA A 85 -24.15 -7.23 14.87
C ALA A 85 -24.66 -7.48 13.45
N VAL A 86 -23.91 -8.26 12.67
CA VAL A 86 -24.31 -8.65 11.31
C VAL A 86 -25.64 -9.40 11.37
N GLU A 87 -26.61 -8.97 10.57
CA GLU A 87 -27.92 -9.62 10.50
C GLU A 87 -27.80 -11.12 10.17
N GLY A 88 -28.34 -11.97 11.04
CA GLY A 88 -28.23 -13.42 10.90
C GLY A 88 -26.88 -14.02 11.30
N GLY A 89 -25.95 -13.21 11.82
CA GLY A 89 -24.67 -13.64 12.39
C GLY A 89 -23.53 -13.78 11.38
N ALA A 90 -22.30 -13.54 11.85
CA ALA A 90 -21.08 -13.56 11.02
C ALA A 90 -20.88 -14.89 10.27
N PHE A 91 -21.19 -16.02 10.90
CA PHE A 91 -21.08 -17.34 10.27
C PHE A 91 -21.96 -17.47 9.02
N LYS A 92 -23.22 -17.03 9.12
CA LYS A 92 -24.19 -17.12 8.03
C LYS A 92 -23.79 -16.18 6.88
N ALA A 93 -23.40 -14.95 7.19
CA ALA A 93 -22.90 -13.98 6.21
C ALA A 93 -21.69 -14.53 5.42
N LEU A 94 -20.69 -15.11 6.10
CA LEU A 94 -19.53 -15.72 5.42
C LEU A 94 -19.93 -16.90 4.53
N ARG A 95 -20.91 -17.71 4.94
CA ARG A 95 -21.42 -18.83 4.12
C ARG A 95 -22.17 -18.33 2.89
N HIS A 96 -22.96 -17.27 3.01
CA HIS A 96 -23.63 -16.64 1.87
C HIS A 96 -22.63 -16.06 0.87
N ALA A 97 -21.66 -15.25 1.32
CA ALA A 97 -20.63 -14.68 0.45
C ALA A 97 -19.85 -15.75 -0.33
N ARG A 98 -19.49 -16.87 0.33
CA ARG A 98 -18.86 -18.02 -0.35
C ARG A 98 -19.80 -18.67 -1.38
N SER A 99 -21.08 -18.83 -1.04
CA SER A 99 -22.07 -19.42 -1.94
C SER A 99 -22.36 -18.52 -3.15
N GLU A 100 -22.41 -17.20 -2.95
CA GLU A 100 -22.59 -16.20 -4.00
C GLU A 100 -21.43 -16.23 -4.98
N LYS A 101 -20.19 -16.13 -4.48
CA LYS A 101 -18.99 -16.23 -5.33
C LYS A 101 -18.96 -17.55 -6.12
N ARG A 102 -19.32 -18.67 -5.50
CA ARG A 102 -19.35 -19.99 -6.17
C ARG A 102 -20.44 -20.10 -7.23
N ASN A 103 -21.62 -19.52 -6.98
CA ASN A 103 -22.79 -19.68 -7.83
C ASN A 103 -23.04 -18.52 -8.80
N GLN A 104 -22.20 -17.48 -8.79
CA GLN A 104 -22.34 -16.28 -9.60
C GLN A 104 -22.56 -16.61 -11.09
N GLY A 105 -21.64 -17.34 -11.72
CA GLY A 105 -21.77 -17.67 -13.14
C GLY A 105 -23.00 -18.52 -13.48
N LYS A 106 -23.41 -19.45 -12.59
CA LYS A 106 -24.63 -20.25 -12.78
C LYS A 106 -25.89 -19.40 -12.68
N ARG A 107 -25.90 -18.40 -11.79
CA ARG A 107 -27.01 -17.45 -11.62
C ARG A 107 -27.10 -16.50 -12.80
N GLU A 108 -25.96 -15.96 -13.26
CA GLU A 108 -25.90 -15.11 -14.45
C GLU A 108 -26.37 -15.87 -15.70
N LYS A 109 -25.95 -17.12 -15.88
CA LYS A 109 -26.44 -17.96 -16.98
C LYS A 109 -27.96 -18.16 -16.90
N ARG A 110 -28.48 -18.57 -15.75
CA ARG A 110 -29.93 -18.75 -15.57
C ARG A 110 -30.74 -17.47 -15.76
N ALA A 111 -30.20 -16.32 -15.35
CA ALA A 111 -30.84 -15.03 -15.55
C ALA A 111 -30.90 -14.66 -17.05
N LYS A 112 -29.81 -14.92 -17.80
CA LYS A 112 -29.78 -14.73 -19.26
C LYS A 112 -30.75 -15.67 -19.97
N ASP A 113 -30.67 -16.98 -19.70
CA ASP A 113 -31.55 -17.98 -20.31
C ASP A 113 -33.04 -17.66 -20.05
N LYS A 114 -33.37 -17.17 -18.86
CA LYS A 114 -34.74 -16.75 -18.51
C LYS A 114 -35.15 -15.49 -19.26
N ALA A 115 -34.28 -14.48 -19.35
CA ALA A 115 -34.56 -13.26 -20.10
C ALA A 115 -34.73 -13.52 -21.60
N ASP A 116 -33.91 -14.41 -22.17
CA ASP A 116 -34.01 -14.82 -23.57
C ASP A 116 -35.30 -15.59 -23.85
N ALA A 117 -35.72 -16.47 -22.93
CA ALA A 117 -37.00 -17.17 -23.02
C ALA A 117 -38.20 -16.20 -22.92
N GLU A 118 -38.15 -15.22 -22.01
CA GLU A 118 -39.18 -14.18 -21.88
C GLU A 118 -39.22 -13.24 -23.11
N ALA A 119 -38.07 -12.96 -23.73
CA ALA A 119 -38.00 -12.19 -24.97
C ALA A 119 -38.53 -12.98 -26.17
N ALA A 120 -38.26 -14.29 -26.24
CA ALA A 120 -38.80 -15.18 -27.26
C ALA A 120 -40.33 -15.37 -27.12
N ALA A 121 -40.86 -15.40 -25.90
CA ALA A 121 -42.30 -15.48 -25.64
C ALA A 121 -43.07 -14.18 -25.92
N LYS A 122 -42.37 -13.04 -26.03
CA LYS A 122 -42.94 -11.73 -26.40
C LYS A 122 -42.86 -11.43 -27.90
N LYS A 123 -42.16 -12.25 -28.69
CA LYS A 123 -42.21 -12.24 -30.16
C LYS A 123 -43.30 -13.17 -30.65
#